data_AF-A0A2H0JRV4-F1
#
_entry.id   AF-A0A2H0JRV4-F1
#
_cell.length_a   1.000
_cell.length_b   1.000
_cell.length_c   1.000
_cell.angle_alpha   90.00
_cell.angle_beta   90.00
_cell.angle_gamma   90.00
#
_symmetry.space_group_name_H-M   'P 1'
#
loop_
_entity.id
_entity.type
_entity.pdbx_description
1 polymer ?
#
loop_
_entity_poly.entity_id
_entity_poly.type
_entity_poly.pdbx_seq_one_letter_code
_entity_poly.pdbx_strand_id
1 'polypeptide(L)'
;MNVLCGPGRRWEVSGKNPCHVFRVRTDHPARSYGKKKIAVMRILTLVLFASVFWMGCDSSSSGDENVPLSFRVVLDVDGLQPMSNAFQYQLWALTEDGFVGSNQFNVGADGRFVNPLGQVVSNTLNMQANVAGAETLFLVINGKGDSPVVPSGKRLLGGSLNGGSASLSLSHEEGFGVDFSNAAGQFVIATPTDSDPSNENSGVWFGTRSGTGEAFEPSLVLPDLPSGWIYEGFVQLVDGTTLRTGTFSRVDRVDDEALFFDGDSPVVPGEDFLVNAPVGVSFPVDLSGATVFITVELVEDDDDLTPSSVRVLTANVPSGSDGTPITLQRVSPMLSGTATLN
;
A
#
# COMPACT_ATOMS: atom_id res chain seq x y z
N MET A 1 12.70 -33.60 58.00
CA MET A 1 12.03 -32.90 59.12
C MET A 1 10.52 -33.02 58.92
N ASN A 2 9.83 -33.39 59.99
CA ASN A 2 8.41 -33.77 60.12
C ASN A 2 7.47 -32.60 59.68
N VAL A 3 6.16 -32.75 59.38
CA VAL A 3 5.08 -33.56 59.98
C VAL A 3 3.94 -33.83 58.97
N LEU A 4 3.25 -34.95 59.24
CA LEU A 4 2.07 -35.59 58.67
C LEU A 4 0.76 -34.77 58.64
N CYS A 5 -0.18 -35.14 57.76
CA CYS A 5 -1.46 -35.79 58.15
C CYS A 5 -2.30 -36.21 56.93
N GLY A 6 -2.72 -37.49 56.91
CA GLY A 6 -3.74 -38.04 56.00
C GLY A 6 -5.16 -37.90 56.57
N PRO A 7 -6.08 -38.86 56.31
CA PRO A 7 -7.14 -38.68 55.32
C PRO A 7 -8.56 -38.69 55.93
N GLY A 8 -9.55 -38.26 55.12
CA GLY A 8 -10.93 -38.74 55.21
C GLY A 8 -12.01 -37.69 55.50
N ARG A 9 -12.82 -37.37 54.49
CA ARG A 9 -14.20 -37.88 54.36
C ARG A 9 -14.87 -37.33 53.10
N ARG A 10 -15.48 -38.26 52.38
CA ARG A 10 -16.35 -38.09 51.20
C ARG A 10 -17.73 -37.61 51.67
N TRP A 11 -18.29 -36.57 51.04
CA TRP A 11 -19.73 -36.36 50.96
C TRP A 11 -20.10 -35.73 49.62
N GLU A 12 -21.23 -36.20 49.10
CA GLU A 12 -21.76 -36.04 47.75
C GLU A 12 -22.23 -34.64 47.39
N VAL A 13 -22.30 -34.46 46.07
CA VAL A 13 -22.77 -33.33 45.29
C VAL A 13 -24.24 -33.02 45.60
N SER A 14 -24.55 -31.74 45.79
CA SER A 14 -25.89 -31.21 45.57
C SER A 14 -25.82 -29.85 44.88
N GLY A 15 -26.25 -29.85 43.61
CA GLY A 15 -27.13 -28.81 43.08
C GLY A 15 -26.54 -27.44 42.69
N LYS A 16 -26.43 -27.25 41.37
CA LYS A 16 -26.63 -26.01 40.59
C LYS A 16 -25.45 -25.00 40.48
N ASN A 17 -24.86 -25.04 39.28
CA ASN A 17 -24.21 -23.94 38.53
C ASN A 17 -24.96 -22.57 38.60
N PRO A 18 -24.38 -21.43 38.14
CA PRO A 18 -22.97 -21.09 37.84
C PRO A 18 -22.52 -19.64 38.23
N CYS A 19 -21.26 -19.31 37.93
CA CYS A 19 -20.69 -17.98 37.62
C CYS A 19 -20.62 -16.89 38.71
N HIS A 20 -19.42 -16.69 39.27
CA HIS A 20 -18.99 -15.41 39.85
C HIS A 20 -18.06 -14.67 38.87
N VAL A 21 -18.60 -13.61 38.26
CA VAL A 21 -17.84 -12.55 37.58
C VAL A 21 -17.43 -11.52 38.63
N PHE A 22 -16.13 -11.29 38.79
CA PHE A 22 -15.62 -10.13 39.52
C PHE A 22 -15.83 -8.88 38.66
N ARG A 23 -16.67 -7.94 39.13
CA ARG A 23 -16.80 -6.59 38.57
C ARG A 23 -16.34 -5.56 39.59
N VAL A 24 -15.32 -4.79 39.21
CA VAL A 24 -14.84 -3.61 39.93
C VAL A 24 -15.88 -2.50 39.82
N ARG A 25 -16.22 -1.88 40.96
CA ARG A 25 -17.18 -0.78 41.09
C ARG A 25 -16.42 0.54 41.01
N THR A 26 -16.80 1.42 40.10
CA THR A 26 -16.45 2.86 40.17
C THR A 26 -17.74 3.66 40.11
N ASP A 27 -18.08 4.31 41.22
CA ASP A 27 -19.23 5.20 41.36
C ASP A 27 -18.94 6.57 40.70
N HIS A 28 -19.86 7.04 39.88
CA HIS A 28 -19.95 8.44 39.44
C HIS A 28 -21.41 8.91 39.60
N PRO A 29 -21.69 9.98 40.36
CA PRO A 29 -23.01 10.59 40.37
C PRO A 29 -23.13 11.66 39.28
N ALA A 30 -24.21 11.56 38.51
CA ALA A 30 -24.63 12.55 37.52
C ALA A 30 -25.12 13.85 38.19
N ARG A 31 -24.80 15.00 37.59
CA ARG A 31 -25.45 16.28 37.93
C ARG A 31 -25.81 17.08 36.68
N SER A 32 -27.10 17.36 36.59
CA SER A 32 -27.81 18.17 35.59
C SER A 32 -27.34 19.63 35.58
N TYR A 33 -27.12 20.20 34.39
CA TYR A 33 -26.89 21.64 34.20
C TYR A 33 -28.07 22.31 33.50
N GLY A 34 -28.71 23.24 34.23
CA GLY A 34 -29.81 24.07 33.75
C GLY A 34 -29.33 25.28 32.94
N LYS A 35 -30.18 25.68 31.99
CA LYS A 35 -30.06 26.88 31.16
C LYS A 35 -30.21 28.15 32.02
N LYS A 36 -29.29 29.11 31.88
CA LYS A 36 -29.53 30.51 32.24
C LYS A 36 -29.10 31.44 31.10
N LYS A 37 -30.05 32.25 30.64
CA LYS A 37 -29.86 33.38 29.73
C LYS A 37 -29.11 34.49 30.47
N ILE A 38 -28.09 35.09 29.85
CA ILE A 38 -27.53 36.38 30.28
C ILE A 38 -27.44 37.29 29.05
N ALA A 39 -27.93 38.50 29.27
CA ALA A 39 -28.18 39.54 28.30
C ALA A 39 -26.91 40.33 27.92
N VAL A 40 -27.06 41.00 26.78
CA VAL A 40 -26.18 41.96 26.11
C VAL A 40 -25.70 43.10 27.04
N MET A 41 -24.41 43.46 26.95
CA MET A 41 -23.96 44.82 27.23
C MET A 41 -22.88 45.22 26.22
N ARG A 42 -23.27 46.10 25.28
CA ARG A 42 -22.37 46.78 24.34
C ARG A 42 -21.61 47.86 25.14
N ILE A 43 -20.29 47.74 25.22
CA ILE A 43 -19.42 48.79 25.73
C ILE A 43 -18.77 49.49 24.54
N LEU A 44 -19.12 50.76 24.41
CA LEU A 44 -18.65 51.74 23.45
C LEU A 44 -17.23 52.14 23.83
N THR A 45 -16.23 51.88 22.99
CA THR A 45 -14.85 52.38 23.21
C THR A 45 -14.51 53.37 22.11
N LEU A 46 -14.34 54.62 22.53
CA LEU A 46 -14.05 55.79 21.72
C LEU A 46 -12.52 55.87 21.55
N VAL A 47 -12.00 55.50 20.38
CA VAL A 47 -10.57 55.65 20.05
C VAL A 47 -10.43 56.80 19.06
N LEU A 48 -9.82 57.88 19.55
CA LEU A 48 -9.42 59.07 18.82
C LEU A 48 -8.13 58.73 18.04
N PHE A 49 -8.21 58.48 16.73
CA PHE A 49 -7.02 58.35 15.89
C PHE A 49 -6.80 59.65 15.11
N ALA A 50 -5.73 60.35 15.49
CA ALA A 50 -5.23 61.53 14.82
C ALA A 50 -4.71 61.16 13.42
N SER A 51 -5.23 61.86 12.43
CA SER A 51 -4.72 61.90 11.06
C SER A 51 -3.36 62.61 11.04
N VAL A 52 -2.31 61.85 10.75
CA VAL A 52 -1.03 62.39 10.29
C VAL A 52 -0.86 61.97 8.83
N PHE A 53 -1.09 62.93 7.93
CA PHE A 53 -0.59 62.90 6.58
C PHE A 53 0.94 63.01 6.65
N TRP A 54 1.66 62.01 6.12
CA TRP A 54 3.00 62.20 5.59
C TRP A 54 3.00 61.72 4.14
N MET A 55 3.25 62.67 3.26
CA MET A 55 3.37 62.51 1.82
C MET A 55 4.87 62.49 1.49
N GLY A 56 5.33 61.38 0.93
CA GLY A 56 6.42 61.27 -0.02
C GLY A 56 7.84 61.60 0.43
N CYS A 57 8.74 60.61 0.34
CA CYS A 57 9.92 60.81 -0.49
C CYS A 57 10.33 59.51 -1.17
N ASP A 58 10.51 59.64 -2.48
CA ASP A 58 10.87 58.65 -3.47
C ASP A 58 12.38 58.38 -3.38
N SER A 59 12.75 57.11 -3.28
CA SER A 59 14.11 56.64 -3.54
C SER A 59 14.03 55.22 -4.07
N SER A 60 13.82 55.13 -5.39
CA SER A 60 14.34 54.08 -6.28
C SER A 60 14.87 52.82 -5.58
N SER A 61 13.97 51.94 -5.14
CA SER A 61 14.30 50.53 -4.94
C SER A 61 14.11 49.84 -6.30
N SER A 62 15.15 49.86 -7.12
CA SER A 62 15.24 48.96 -8.27
C SER A 62 15.12 47.53 -7.74
N GLY A 63 14.06 46.86 -8.15
CA GLY A 63 13.63 45.56 -7.66
C GLY A 63 14.74 44.53 -7.68
N ASP A 64 15.08 44.04 -6.50
CA ASP A 64 15.53 42.68 -6.32
C ASP A 64 14.27 41.90 -5.93
N GLU A 65 13.42 41.62 -6.92
CA GLU A 65 12.52 40.50 -6.77
C GLU A 65 13.43 39.27 -6.75
N ASN A 66 13.71 38.77 -5.54
CA ASN A 66 14.09 37.37 -5.33
C ASN A 66 12.99 36.51 -5.95
N VAL A 67 12.98 36.37 -7.27
CA VAL A 67 12.30 35.26 -7.93
C VAL A 67 13.09 34.04 -7.43
N PRO A 68 12.50 33.17 -6.59
CA PRO A 68 13.21 31.99 -6.14
C PRO A 68 13.68 31.27 -7.40
N LEU A 69 14.97 30.89 -7.45
CA LEU A 69 15.43 29.98 -8.48
C LEU A 69 14.52 28.75 -8.39
N SER A 70 13.63 28.58 -9.36
CA SER A 70 12.81 27.39 -9.47
C SER A 70 13.69 26.33 -10.12
N PHE A 71 14.36 25.55 -9.27
CA PHE A 71 15.05 24.36 -9.74
C PHE A 71 14.02 23.38 -10.25
N ARG A 72 14.29 22.80 -11.41
CA ARG A 72 13.35 21.90 -12.07
C ARG A 72 13.98 20.54 -12.24
N VAL A 73 13.15 19.52 -12.16
CA VAL A 73 13.58 18.15 -12.43
C VAL A 73 12.67 17.58 -13.50
N VAL A 74 13.26 17.09 -14.59
CA VAL A 74 12.52 16.30 -15.57
C VAL A 74 12.50 14.87 -15.06
N LEU A 75 11.31 14.36 -14.75
CA LEU A 75 11.08 12.99 -14.32
C LEU A 75 10.53 12.19 -15.51
N ASP A 76 11.20 11.12 -15.88
CA ASP A 76 10.76 10.20 -16.93
C ASP A 76 10.63 8.80 -16.34
N VAL A 77 9.38 8.38 -16.07
CA VAL A 77 9.07 7.10 -15.45
C VAL A 77 7.91 6.49 -16.22
N ASP A 78 8.14 5.35 -16.83
CA ASP A 78 7.11 4.56 -17.48
C ASP A 78 6.50 3.57 -16.50
N GLY A 79 5.20 3.30 -16.63
CA GLY A 79 4.51 2.26 -15.86
C GLY A 79 3.97 2.68 -14.50
N LEU A 80 4.07 3.96 -14.11
CA LEU A 80 3.26 4.47 -13.00
C LEU A 80 1.77 4.33 -13.32
N GLN A 81 0.97 4.05 -12.30
CA GLN A 81 -0.47 3.90 -12.43
C GLN A 81 -1.22 5.01 -11.69
N PRO A 82 -2.45 5.33 -12.13
CA PRO A 82 -3.27 6.31 -11.43
C PRO A 82 -3.46 5.89 -9.97
N MET A 83 -3.12 6.78 -9.05
CA MET A 83 -3.36 6.57 -7.64
C MET A 83 -4.80 6.93 -7.30
N SER A 84 -5.46 6.03 -6.59
CA SER A 84 -6.80 6.18 -6.03
C SER A 84 -6.75 6.92 -4.68
N ASN A 85 -7.91 7.13 -4.04
CA ASN A 85 -8.02 7.53 -2.63
C ASN A 85 -7.25 8.79 -2.20
N ALA A 86 -7.00 9.67 -3.16
CA ALA A 86 -6.20 10.89 -3.01
C ALA A 86 -4.73 10.67 -2.63
N PHE A 87 -4.20 9.46 -2.84
CA PHE A 87 -2.74 9.26 -2.87
C PHE A 87 -2.14 10.04 -4.04
N GLN A 88 -0.91 10.53 -3.85
CA GLN A 88 -0.18 11.31 -4.86
C GLN A 88 1.29 10.90 -4.87
N TYR A 89 1.92 11.02 -6.04
CA TYR A 89 3.36 10.94 -6.17
C TYR A 89 4.00 12.29 -5.84
N GLN A 90 5.22 12.25 -5.27
CA GLN A 90 6.06 13.41 -5.08
C GLN A 90 7.54 13.02 -5.24
N LEU A 91 8.28 13.82 -6.00
CA LEU A 91 9.72 13.66 -6.09
C LEU A 91 10.39 14.42 -4.94
N TRP A 92 11.43 13.82 -4.38
CA TRP A 92 12.27 14.40 -3.34
C TRP A 92 13.73 14.39 -3.76
N ALA A 93 14.44 15.42 -3.35
CA ALA A 93 15.89 15.50 -3.42
C ALA A 93 16.48 15.41 -2.01
N LEU A 94 17.49 14.57 -1.84
CA LEU A 94 18.33 14.54 -0.64
C LEU A 94 19.55 15.43 -0.89
N THR A 95 19.72 16.45 -0.05
CA THR A 95 20.82 17.42 -0.06
C THR A 95 21.55 17.38 1.28
N GLU A 96 22.71 18.05 1.40
CA GLU A 96 23.42 18.23 2.66
C GLU A 96 22.55 18.92 3.74
N ASP A 97 21.69 19.86 3.32
CA ASP A 97 20.78 20.62 4.19
C ASP A 97 19.47 19.87 4.51
N GLY A 98 19.29 18.65 3.96
CA GLY A 98 18.12 17.80 4.17
C GLY A 98 17.28 17.58 2.91
N PHE A 99 15.98 17.33 3.12
CA PHE A 99 15.05 16.94 2.06
C PHE A 99 14.36 18.14 1.40
N VAL A 100 14.32 18.17 0.08
CA VAL A 100 13.59 19.17 -0.71
C VAL A 100 12.57 18.47 -1.61
N GLY A 101 11.29 18.77 -1.42
CA GLY A 101 10.21 18.15 -2.19
C GLY A 101 9.89 18.92 -3.47
N SER A 102 9.28 18.22 -4.44
CA SER A 102 8.65 18.82 -5.61
C SER A 102 7.19 19.19 -5.33
N ASN A 103 6.50 19.77 -6.32
CA ASN A 103 5.04 19.68 -6.36
C ASN A 103 4.58 18.21 -6.46
N GLN A 104 3.40 17.92 -5.92
CA GLN A 104 2.77 16.61 -6.07
C GLN A 104 2.12 16.47 -7.45
N PHE A 105 1.97 15.22 -7.89
CA PHE A 105 1.31 14.84 -9.12
C PHE A 105 0.67 13.46 -8.99
N ASN A 106 -0.22 13.14 -9.93
CA ASN A 106 -0.70 11.79 -10.17
C ASN A 106 -0.48 11.47 -11.65
N VAL A 107 -0.86 10.27 -12.10
CA VAL A 107 -0.89 9.92 -13.52
C VAL A 107 -2.32 9.62 -13.97
N GLY A 108 -2.65 9.99 -15.20
CA GLY A 108 -3.91 9.64 -15.83
C GLY A 108 -3.89 8.21 -16.36
N ALA A 109 -5.06 7.71 -16.77
CA ALA A 109 -5.19 6.36 -17.35
C ALA A 109 -4.37 6.16 -18.63
N ASP A 110 -3.93 7.24 -19.28
CA ASP A 110 -3.04 7.23 -20.45
C ASP A 110 -1.55 7.33 -20.07
N GLY A 111 -1.21 7.26 -18.78
CA GLY A 111 0.16 7.36 -18.25
C GLY A 111 0.70 8.78 -18.17
N ARG A 112 -0.05 9.80 -18.60
CA ARG A 112 0.43 11.20 -18.53
C ARG A 112 0.30 11.77 -17.13
N PHE A 113 1.23 12.65 -16.77
CA PHE A 113 1.20 13.29 -15.47
C PHE A 113 0.00 14.25 -15.41
N VAL A 114 -0.71 14.22 -14.28
CA VAL A 114 -1.83 15.11 -13.98
C VAL A 114 -1.62 15.78 -12.63
N ASN A 115 -2.15 17.00 -12.48
CA ASN A 115 -2.20 17.65 -11.18
C ASN A 115 -3.34 17.08 -10.31
N PRO A 116 -3.48 17.49 -9.04
CA PRO A 116 -4.58 17.04 -8.18
C PRO A 116 -6.00 17.37 -8.68
N LEU A 117 -6.14 18.21 -9.71
CA LEU A 117 -7.41 18.50 -10.38
C LEU A 117 -7.66 17.63 -11.63
N GLY A 118 -6.77 16.67 -11.91
CA GLY A 118 -6.85 15.77 -13.06
C GLY A 118 -6.45 16.42 -14.40
N GLN A 119 -5.83 17.61 -14.37
CA GLN A 119 -5.39 18.29 -15.58
C GLN A 119 -3.99 17.81 -15.97
N VAL A 120 -3.77 17.49 -17.25
CA VAL A 120 -2.47 17.07 -17.77
C VAL A 120 -1.43 18.17 -17.55
N VAL A 121 -0.28 17.78 -17.00
CA VAL A 121 0.89 18.66 -16.74
C VAL A 121 2.14 18.08 -17.38
N SER A 122 3.18 18.91 -17.52
CA SER A 122 4.50 18.44 -17.94
C SER A 122 5.12 17.53 -16.88
N ASN A 123 5.98 16.62 -17.31
CA ASN A 123 6.84 15.81 -16.43
C ASN A 123 8.04 16.60 -15.84
N THR A 124 8.10 17.91 -16.07
CA THR A 124 9.03 18.82 -15.41
C THR A 124 8.43 19.29 -14.09
N LEU A 125 9.01 18.84 -12.99
CA LEU A 125 8.58 19.13 -11.63
C LEU A 125 9.33 20.34 -11.07
N ASN A 126 8.63 21.18 -10.31
CA ASN A 126 9.22 22.33 -9.63
C ASN A 126 9.62 21.93 -8.22
N MET A 127 10.88 22.18 -7.85
CA MET A 127 11.39 21.95 -6.51
C MET A 127 11.10 23.15 -5.61
N GLN A 128 10.85 22.88 -4.33
CA GLN A 128 10.53 23.92 -3.34
C GLN A 128 11.73 24.81 -2.98
N ALA A 129 12.96 24.34 -3.23
CA ALA A 129 14.20 25.04 -2.93
C ALA A 129 15.33 24.62 -3.89
N ASN A 130 16.54 25.14 -3.64
CA ASN A 130 17.73 24.79 -4.41
C ASN A 130 18.13 23.32 -4.20
N VAL A 131 18.29 22.60 -5.31
CA VAL A 131 18.70 21.18 -5.34
C VAL A 131 19.97 20.94 -6.18
N ALA A 132 20.74 22.00 -6.49
CA ALA A 132 21.98 21.87 -7.27
C ALA A 132 23.04 20.98 -6.58
N GLY A 133 23.01 20.90 -5.25
CA GLY A 133 23.84 20.03 -4.43
C GLY A 133 23.16 18.72 -4.01
N ALA A 134 22.08 18.31 -4.68
CA ALA A 134 21.43 17.05 -4.37
C ALA A 134 22.33 15.87 -4.74
N GLU A 135 22.35 14.86 -3.88
CA GLU A 135 23.10 13.62 -4.08
C GLU A 135 22.20 12.49 -4.59
N THR A 136 20.91 12.55 -4.25
CA THR A 136 19.93 11.52 -4.62
C THR A 136 18.58 12.14 -4.95
N LEU A 137 17.90 11.56 -5.92
CA LEU A 137 16.49 11.82 -6.22
C LEU A 137 15.68 10.55 -5.96
N PHE A 138 14.51 10.69 -5.34
CA PHE A 138 13.63 9.57 -5.06
C PHE A 138 12.15 9.95 -5.11
N LEU A 139 11.33 9.02 -5.58
CA LEU A 139 9.90 9.12 -5.76
C LEU A 139 9.19 8.50 -4.56
N VAL A 140 8.24 9.23 -3.99
CA VAL A 140 7.49 8.84 -2.79
C VAL A 140 5.99 8.87 -3.09
N ILE A 141 5.25 7.98 -2.44
CA ILE A 141 3.79 7.99 -2.42
C ILE A 141 3.33 8.65 -1.11
N ASN A 142 2.52 9.70 -1.22
CA ASN A 142 1.96 10.40 -0.08
C ASN A 142 0.46 10.12 0.04
N GLY A 143 0.00 10.00 1.28
CA GLY A 143 -1.41 9.85 1.60
C GLY A 143 -2.21 11.15 1.40
N LYS A 144 -3.53 11.00 1.55
CA LYS A 144 -4.52 12.05 1.34
C LYS A 144 -4.25 13.33 2.14
N GLY A 145 -4.15 14.45 1.44
CA GLY A 145 -4.19 15.80 2.02
C GLY A 145 -2.89 16.27 2.67
N ASP A 146 -1.85 15.44 2.66
CA ASP A 146 -0.54 15.82 3.14
C ASP A 146 0.20 16.59 2.04
N SER A 147 0.70 17.79 2.35
CA SER A 147 1.85 18.38 1.64
C SER A 147 3.01 18.31 2.62
N PRO A 148 3.60 17.11 2.79
CA PRO A 148 4.47 16.90 3.92
C PRO A 148 5.76 17.68 3.71
N VAL A 149 6.32 18.22 4.80
CA VAL A 149 7.61 18.92 4.80
C VAL A 149 8.80 17.96 4.90
N VAL A 150 8.51 16.67 5.06
CA VAL A 150 9.46 15.55 5.06
C VAL A 150 8.89 14.41 4.23
N PRO A 151 9.72 13.58 3.56
CA PRO A 151 9.21 12.46 2.79
C PRO A 151 8.54 11.42 3.69
N SER A 152 7.48 10.79 3.18
CA SER A 152 6.90 9.61 3.81
C SER A 152 7.85 8.40 3.68
N GLY A 153 7.61 7.36 4.49
CA GLY A 153 8.33 6.08 4.36
C GLY A 153 7.93 5.25 3.14
N LYS A 154 6.86 5.63 2.41
CA LYS A 154 6.35 4.93 1.23
C LYS A 154 7.14 5.34 -0.02
N ARG A 155 8.44 5.08 0.01
CA ARG A 155 9.38 5.33 -1.10
C ARG A 155 9.22 4.26 -2.17
N LEU A 156 9.28 4.65 -3.43
CA LEU A 156 9.05 3.79 -4.58
C LEU A 156 10.31 3.65 -5.45
N LEU A 157 10.79 4.73 -6.04
CA LEU A 157 12.00 4.69 -6.87
C LEU A 157 13.07 5.60 -6.29
N GLY A 158 14.34 5.23 -6.39
CA GLY A 158 15.45 6.07 -5.99
C GLY A 158 16.63 5.96 -6.95
N GLY A 159 17.47 6.98 -6.98
CA GLY A 159 18.70 6.98 -7.77
C GLY A 159 19.67 8.07 -7.34
N SER A 160 20.94 7.69 -7.19
CA SER A 160 22.02 8.65 -6.97
C SER A 160 22.24 9.51 -8.22
N LEU A 161 22.48 10.81 -8.00
CA LEU A 161 22.79 11.74 -9.07
C LEU A 161 24.24 11.55 -9.56
N ASN A 162 24.39 11.45 -10.87
CA ASN A 162 25.69 11.45 -11.55
C ASN A 162 25.60 12.35 -12.79
N GLY A 163 26.39 13.42 -12.82
CA GLY A 163 26.37 14.38 -13.92
C GLY A 163 25.02 15.09 -14.10
N GLY A 164 24.27 15.28 -13.00
CA GLY A 164 22.96 15.94 -13.00
C GLY A 164 21.78 15.03 -13.38
N SER A 165 22.02 13.74 -13.62
CA SER A 165 20.96 12.76 -13.90
C SER A 165 21.03 11.56 -12.95
N ALA A 166 19.90 10.98 -12.60
CA ALA A 166 19.78 9.80 -11.76
C ALA A 166 18.98 8.72 -12.50
N SER A 167 19.47 7.49 -12.49
CA SER A 167 18.70 6.31 -12.91
C SER A 167 17.90 5.82 -11.71
N LEU A 168 16.57 5.88 -11.81
CA LEU A 168 15.65 5.55 -10.74
C LEU A 168 15.25 4.07 -10.79
N SER A 169 15.32 3.39 -9.65
CA SER A 169 14.98 1.96 -9.53
C SER A 169 14.37 1.64 -8.16
N LEU A 170 13.63 0.51 -8.10
CA LEU A 170 13.12 -0.05 -6.85
C LEU A 170 14.25 -0.46 -5.89
N SER A 171 15.36 -0.99 -6.40
CA SER A 171 16.46 -1.54 -5.58
C SER A 171 17.36 -0.49 -4.93
N HIS A 172 17.20 0.79 -5.27
CA HIS A 172 17.99 1.86 -4.67
C HIS A 172 17.60 2.06 -3.20
N GLU A 173 18.58 2.29 -2.32
CA GLU A 173 18.37 2.39 -0.86
C GLU A 173 17.45 3.55 -0.43
N GLU A 174 17.52 4.68 -1.13
CA GLU A 174 16.58 5.80 -0.93
C GLU A 174 15.24 5.62 -1.69
N GLY A 175 15.10 4.57 -2.50
CA GLY A 175 13.86 4.17 -3.16
C GLY A 175 13.10 3.15 -2.32
N PHE A 176 12.54 2.13 -2.97
CA PHE A 176 11.89 1.01 -2.29
C PHE A 176 12.89 0.15 -1.49
N GLY A 177 14.16 0.10 -1.92
CA GLY A 177 15.26 -0.57 -1.21
C GLY A 177 15.26 -2.10 -1.32
N VAL A 178 14.48 -2.68 -2.24
CA VAL A 178 14.40 -4.14 -2.43
C VAL A 178 14.81 -4.54 -3.84
N ASP A 179 15.69 -5.53 -3.91
CA ASP A 179 16.06 -6.17 -5.17
C ASP A 179 15.26 -7.46 -5.37
N PHE A 180 14.44 -7.48 -6.42
CA PHE A 180 13.65 -8.63 -6.82
C PHE A 180 14.35 -9.53 -7.85
N SER A 181 15.65 -9.34 -8.11
CA SER A 181 16.41 -10.12 -9.09
C SER A 181 16.36 -11.64 -8.85
N ASN A 182 16.22 -12.06 -7.60
CA ASN A 182 16.11 -13.45 -7.18
C ASN A 182 14.66 -13.92 -6.94
N ALA A 183 13.66 -13.06 -7.20
CA ALA A 183 12.26 -13.44 -7.05
C ALA A 183 11.91 -14.59 -8.02
N ALA A 184 11.32 -15.64 -7.47
CA ALA A 184 10.98 -16.84 -8.22
C ALA A 184 9.80 -17.56 -7.56
N GLY A 185 9.18 -18.50 -8.27
CA GLY A 185 8.20 -19.38 -7.67
C GLY A 185 7.40 -20.16 -8.68
N GLN A 186 6.48 -20.96 -8.17
CA GLN A 186 5.53 -21.71 -8.98
C GLN A 186 4.12 -21.51 -8.41
N PHE A 187 3.13 -21.96 -9.16
CA PHE A 187 1.80 -22.19 -8.64
C PHE A 187 1.21 -23.43 -9.29
N VAL A 188 0.11 -23.93 -8.75
CA VAL A 188 -0.72 -24.95 -9.38
C VAL A 188 -2.14 -24.43 -9.54
N ILE A 189 -2.84 -24.96 -10.54
CA ILE A 189 -4.28 -24.78 -10.71
C ILE A 189 -4.97 -25.99 -10.07
N ALA A 190 -5.77 -25.76 -9.03
CA ALA A 190 -6.51 -26.80 -8.29
C ALA A 190 -7.54 -26.13 -7.36
N THR A 191 -8.56 -26.88 -6.91
CA THR A 191 -9.56 -26.43 -5.92
C THR A 191 -9.54 -27.26 -4.63
N PRO A 192 -8.42 -27.24 -3.86
CA PRO A 192 -8.26 -28.05 -2.65
C PRO A 192 -9.27 -27.83 -1.53
N THR A 193 -10.01 -26.71 -1.56
CA THR A 193 -10.90 -26.39 -0.45
C THR A 193 -12.20 -27.19 -0.49
N ASP A 194 -12.59 -27.73 -1.64
CA ASP A 194 -13.78 -28.55 -1.79
C ASP A 194 -13.48 -30.02 -2.18
N SER A 195 -14.50 -30.73 -2.67
CA SER A 195 -14.37 -32.12 -3.16
C SER A 195 -15.04 -32.34 -4.52
N ASP A 196 -15.37 -31.26 -5.25
CA ASP A 196 -16.05 -31.35 -6.54
C ASP A 196 -15.01 -31.38 -7.67
N PRO A 197 -14.74 -32.54 -8.30
CA PRO A 197 -13.70 -32.65 -9.32
C PRO A 197 -14.05 -31.94 -10.63
N SER A 198 -15.23 -31.32 -10.75
CA SER A 198 -15.65 -30.61 -11.97
C SER A 198 -15.18 -29.16 -12.05
N ASN A 199 -14.58 -28.62 -10.99
CA ASN A 199 -14.17 -27.22 -10.88
C ASN A 199 -12.66 -27.02 -10.63
N GLU A 200 -11.82 -28.04 -10.80
CA GLU A 200 -10.37 -27.99 -10.50
C GLU A 200 -9.59 -26.87 -11.20
N ASN A 201 -10.17 -26.29 -12.26
CA ASN A 201 -9.60 -25.18 -13.02
C ASN A 201 -9.91 -23.82 -12.41
N SER A 202 -10.53 -23.78 -11.24
CA SER A 202 -11.09 -22.58 -10.60
C SER A 202 -10.35 -22.14 -9.35
N GLY A 203 -9.13 -22.62 -9.12
CA GLY A 203 -8.30 -22.13 -8.02
C GLY A 203 -6.85 -21.98 -8.44
N VAL A 204 -6.12 -21.17 -7.68
CA VAL A 204 -4.69 -20.92 -7.88
C VAL A 204 -3.99 -20.90 -6.53
N TRP A 205 -2.90 -21.66 -6.41
CA TRP A 205 -2.16 -21.78 -5.16
C TRP A 205 -0.66 -21.67 -5.41
N PHE A 206 0.01 -20.76 -4.71
CA PHE A 206 1.44 -20.44 -4.88
C PHE A 206 2.37 -21.46 -4.20
N GLY A 207 2.00 -22.72 -4.29
CA GLY A 207 2.76 -23.88 -3.83
C GLY A 207 2.92 -24.92 -4.93
N THR A 208 3.61 -26.00 -4.58
CA THR A 208 3.66 -27.21 -5.41
C THR A 208 3.11 -28.39 -4.62
N ARG A 209 2.71 -29.45 -5.32
CA ARG A 209 2.45 -30.76 -4.71
C ARG A 209 3.52 -31.73 -5.17
N SER A 210 4.08 -32.50 -4.25
CA SER A 210 5.00 -33.58 -4.58
C SER A 210 4.38 -34.94 -4.29
N GLY A 211 4.37 -35.83 -5.29
CA GLY A 211 3.84 -37.19 -5.14
C GLY A 211 2.31 -37.28 -5.03
N THR A 212 1.82 -38.28 -4.31
CA THR A 212 0.39 -38.54 -4.06
C THR A 212 -0.14 -37.86 -2.80
N GLY A 213 0.62 -36.94 -2.20
CA GLY A 213 0.21 -36.22 -1.00
C GLY A 213 -0.68 -35.02 -1.34
N GLU A 214 -1.61 -34.70 -0.45
CA GLU A 214 -2.50 -33.53 -0.59
C GLU A 214 -1.89 -32.24 -0.04
N ALA A 215 -0.77 -32.34 0.69
CA ALA A 215 -0.11 -31.18 1.27
C ALA A 215 0.63 -30.37 0.20
N PHE A 216 0.42 -29.05 0.23
CA PHE A 216 1.17 -28.10 -0.57
C PHE A 216 2.50 -27.77 0.11
N GLU A 217 3.55 -27.70 -0.70
CA GLU A 217 4.86 -27.19 -0.29
C GLU A 217 5.02 -25.74 -0.82
N PRO A 218 5.43 -24.78 0.02
CA PRO A 218 5.72 -23.42 -0.39
C PRO A 218 6.70 -23.38 -1.57
N SER A 219 6.42 -22.54 -2.57
CA SER A 219 7.27 -22.46 -3.77
C SER A 219 7.84 -21.08 -4.05
N LEU A 220 7.23 -20.03 -3.49
CA LEU A 220 7.66 -18.65 -3.70
C LEU A 220 8.98 -18.38 -2.98
N VAL A 221 9.87 -17.70 -3.67
CA VAL A 221 11.07 -17.06 -3.15
C VAL A 221 10.90 -15.58 -3.39
N LEU A 222 10.59 -14.84 -2.33
CA LEU A 222 10.34 -13.40 -2.37
C LEU A 222 11.15 -12.72 -1.26
N PRO A 223 11.73 -11.52 -1.51
CA PRO A 223 12.41 -10.76 -0.46
C PRO A 223 11.42 -10.20 0.57
N ASP A 224 11.90 -9.88 1.77
CA ASP A 224 11.11 -9.13 2.74
C ASP A 224 10.81 -7.72 2.21
N LEU A 225 9.60 -7.23 2.48
CA LEU A 225 9.17 -5.89 2.08
C LEU A 225 9.40 -4.88 3.22
N PRO A 226 9.63 -3.58 2.90
CA PRO A 226 9.63 -2.53 3.89
C PRO A 226 8.25 -2.37 4.56
N SER A 227 8.23 -1.80 5.77
CA SER A 227 6.98 -1.51 6.47
C SER A 227 6.02 -0.65 5.63
N GLY A 228 4.73 -1.00 5.66
CA GLY A 228 3.69 -0.32 4.87
C GLY A 228 3.40 -0.95 3.51
N TRP A 229 4.10 -2.04 3.17
CA TRP A 229 3.91 -2.79 1.93
C TRP A 229 3.63 -4.27 2.22
N ILE A 230 2.88 -4.90 1.32
CA ILE A 230 2.48 -6.30 1.40
C ILE A 230 2.49 -6.93 0.00
N TYR A 231 2.66 -8.24 -0.13
CA TYR A 231 2.44 -8.89 -1.41
C TYR A 231 0.97 -9.18 -1.62
N GLU A 232 0.55 -9.26 -2.86
CA GLU A 232 -0.79 -9.73 -3.20
C GLU A 232 -0.78 -10.54 -4.50
N GLY A 233 -1.54 -11.63 -4.52
CA GLY A 233 -1.75 -12.44 -5.71
C GLY A 233 -3.00 -12.01 -6.49
N PHE A 234 -2.91 -12.11 -7.81
CA PHE A 234 -3.99 -11.76 -8.73
C PHE A 234 -4.11 -12.75 -9.88
N VAL A 235 -5.32 -12.85 -10.41
CA VAL A 235 -5.65 -13.56 -11.65
C VAL A 235 -6.42 -12.64 -12.58
N GLN A 236 -5.86 -12.37 -13.75
CA GLN A 236 -6.56 -11.68 -14.83
C GLN A 236 -7.12 -12.71 -15.82
N LEU A 237 -8.45 -12.76 -15.91
CA LEU A 237 -9.19 -13.61 -16.82
C LEU A 237 -9.04 -13.15 -18.28
N VAL A 238 -9.39 -14.04 -19.21
CA VAL A 238 -9.31 -13.77 -20.67
C VAL A 238 -10.18 -12.59 -21.11
N ASP A 239 -11.26 -12.31 -20.39
CA ASP A 239 -12.15 -11.16 -20.65
C ASP A 239 -11.64 -9.83 -20.05
N GLY A 240 -10.50 -9.84 -19.37
CA GLY A 240 -9.87 -8.69 -18.73
C GLY A 240 -10.27 -8.47 -17.26
N THR A 241 -11.24 -9.22 -16.74
CA THR A 241 -11.61 -9.18 -15.32
C THR A 241 -10.43 -9.59 -14.46
N THR A 242 -10.15 -8.85 -13.39
CA THR A 242 -9.08 -9.17 -12.45
C THR A 242 -9.68 -9.58 -11.11
N LEU A 243 -9.21 -10.71 -10.58
CA LEU A 243 -9.59 -11.28 -9.29
C LEU A 243 -8.38 -11.31 -8.39
N ARG A 244 -8.57 -11.02 -7.11
CA ARG A 244 -7.55 -11.12 -6.06
C ARG A 244 -7.50 -12.55 -5.53
N THR A 245 -6.35 -13.00 -5.06
CA THR A 245 -6.23 -14.21 -4.24
C THR A 245 -6.15 -13.88 -2.75
N GLY A 246 -5.71 -12.67 -2.40
CA GLY A 246 -5.41 -12.28 -1.03
C GLY A 246 -3.98 -11.74 -0.88
N THR A 247 -3.78 -10.99 0.19
CA THR A 247 -2.54 -10.37 0.60
C THR A 247 -1.74 -11.30 1.51
N PHE A 248 -0.41 -11.26 1.41
CA PHE A 248 0.43 -12.09 2.25
C PHE A 248 1.78 -11.44 2.52
N SER A 249 2.28 -11.66 3.72
CA SER A 249 3.65 -11.28 4.12
C SER A 249 4.59 -12.48 4.23
N ARG A 250 4.05 -13.71 4.12
CA ARG A 250 4.80 -14.96 4.21
C ARG A 250 4.37 -15.92 3.12
N VAL A 251 5.34 -16.65 2.60
CA VAL A 251 5.13 -17.62 1.50
C VAL A 251 4.73 -19.01 1.99
N ASP A 252 4.84 -19.27 3.29
CA ASP A 252 4.68 -20.58 3.94
C ASP A 252 3.47 -20.67 4.87
N ARG A 253 2.46 -19.81 4.64
CA ARG A 253 1.19 -19.75 5.37
C ARG A 253 0.07 -19.36 4.43
N VAL A 254 -1.17 -19.56 4.88
CA VAL A 254 -2.35 -18.95 4.25
C VAL A 254 -2.17 -17.43 4.19
N ASP A 255 -2.72 -16.80 3.16
CA ASP A 255 -2.86 -15.35 3.05
C ASP A 255 -3.78 -14.78 4.14
N ASP A 256 -3.86 -13.45 4.19
CA ASP A 256 -4.51 -12.70 5.25
C ASP A 256 -6.05 -12.60 5.06
N GLU A 257 -6.58 -13.09 3.94
CA GLU A 257 -8.01 -13.08 3.61
C GLU A 257 -8.55 -14.46 3.21
N ALA A 258 -9.84 -14.69 3.49
CA ALA A 258 -10.59 -15.83 3.00
C ALA A 258 -11.74 -15.29 2.15
N LEU A 259 -11.51 -15.07 0.85
CA LEU A 259 -12.43 -14.31 0.00
C LEU A 259 -13.45 -15.24 -0.66
N PHE A 260 -12.97 -16.29 -1.32
CA PHE A 260 -13.76 -17.04 -2.30
C PHE A 260 -13.75 -18.56 -2.12
N PHE A 261 -12.88 -19.12 -1.27
CA PHE A 261 -12.84 -20.56 -1.02
C PHE A 261 -13.94 -21.06 -0.07
N ASP A 262 -14.24 -22.37 -0.14
CA ASP A 262 -15.19 -23.05 0.74
C ASP A 262 -14.48 -24.20 1.45
N GLY A 263 -14.17 -24.09 2.74
CA GLY A 263 -13.55 -25.18 3.51
C GLY A 263 -12.15 -24.87 4.06
N ASP A 264 -11.32 -25.90 4.16
CA ASP A 264 -9.96 -25.80 4.72
C ASP A 264 -8.96 -25.38 3.63
N SER A 265 -8.19 -24.33 3.89
CA SER A 265 -7.20 -23.78 2.94
C SER A 265 -5.81 -24.42 3.12
N PRO A 266 -5.06 -24.69 2.02
CA PRO A 266 -3.64 -24.96 2.05
C PRO A 266 -2.81 -23.95 2.88
N VAL A 267 -1.69 -24.41 3.42
CA VAL A 267 -0.76 -23.57 4.21
C VAL A 267 0.25 -22.85 3.29
N VAL A 268 -0.26 -22.27 2.21
CA VAL A 268 0.46 -21.42 1.24
C VAL A 268 -0.53 -20.35 0.74
N PRO A 269 -0.07 -19.19 0.25
CA PRO A 269 -0.98 -18.19 -0.33
C PRO A 269 -1.68 -18.75 -1.57
N GLY A 270 -2.93 -18.34 -1.80
CA GLY A 270 -3.75 -18.81 -2.90
C GLY A 270 -5.24 -18.77 -2.59
N GLU A 271 -6.05 -19.04 -3.61
CA GLU A 271 -7.50 -18.89 -3.52
C GLU A 271 -8.22 -19.86 -4.45
N ASP A 272 -9.39 -20.31 -4.01
CA ASP A 272 -10.35 -21.03 -4.82
C ASP A 272 -11.51 -20.09 -5.16
N PHE A 273 -11.83 -19.92 -6.43
CA PHE A 273 -12.90 -19.04 -6.87
C PHE A 273 -14.23 -19.80 -6.92
N LEU A 274 -14.79 -20.14 -5.75
CA LEU A 274 -15.94 -21.04 -5.62
C LEU A 274 -17.20 -20.35 -5.08
N VAL A 275 -17.04 -19.48 -4.06
CA VAL A 275 -18.13 -18.80 -3.37
C VAL A 275 -17.97 -17.28 -3.41
N ASN A 276 -19.04 -16.56 -3.07
CA ASN A 276 -19.06 -15.09 -2.95
C ASN A 276 -18.54 -14.33 -4.19
N ALA A 277 -18.84 -14.84 -5.40
CA ALA A 277 -18.42 -14.23 -6.65
C ALA A 277 -18.72 -12.70 -6.69
N PRO A 278 -17.74 -11.86 -7.05
CA PRO A 278 -17.96 -10.43 -7.23
C PRO A 278 -19.07 -10.13 -8.26
N VAL A 279 -19.66 -8.95 -8.16
CA VAL A 279 -20.71 -8.52 -9.11
C VAL A 279 -20.18 -8.57 -10.53
N GLY A 280 -20.89 -9.28 -11.41
CA GLY A 280 -20.51 -9.42 -12.82
C GLY A 280 -19.64 -10.64 -13.12
N VAL A 281 -19.24 -11.41 -12.11
CA VAL A 281 -18.48 -12.65 -12.25
C VAL A 281 -19.36 -13.83 -11.82
N SER A 282 -19.13 -15.01 -12.41
CA SER A 282 -19.78 -16.26 -12.01
C SER A 282 -18.72 -17.28 -11.64
N PHE A 283 -18.87 -17.87 -10.47
CA PHE A 283 -18.04 -18.97 -9.98
C PHE A 283 -18.79 -20.31 -10.12
N PRO A 284 -18.07 -21.43 -10.31
CA PRO A 284 -16.62 -21.54 -10.49
C PRO A 284 -16.14 -20.98 -11.84
N VAL A 285 -14.97 -20.34 -11.87
CA VAL A 285 -14.40 -19.72 -13.09
C VAL A 285 -13.32 -20.59 -13.71
N ASP A 286 -13.29 -20.75 -15.04
CA ASP A 286 -12.18 -21.45 -15.71
C ASP A 286 -10.98 -20.51 -15.86
N LEU A 287 -9.86 -20.83 -15.21
CA LEU A 287 -8.62 -20.06 -15.28
C LEU A 287 -7.77 -20.38 -16.52
N SER A 288 -8.22 -21.26 -17.41
CA SER A 288 -7.50 -21.58 -18.65
C SER A 288 -7.29 -20.34 -19.51
N GLY A 289 -6.02 -20.03 -19.81
CA GLY A 289 -5.64 -18.84 -20.59
C GLY A 289 -5.59 -17.54 -19.76
N ALA A 290 -5.91 -17.58 -18.47
CA ALA A 290 -5.75 -16.44 -17.57
C ALA A 290 -4.26 -16.10 -17.36
N THR A 291 -4.00 -14.92 -16.81
CA THR A 291 -2.68 -14.49 -16.35
C THR A 291 -2.67 -14.42 -14.84
N VAL A 292 -1.79 -15.18 -14.20
CA VAL A 292 -1.53 -15.10 -12.75
C VAL A 292 -0.34 -14.18 -12.52
N PHE A 293 -0.39 -13.33 -11.50
CA PHE A 293 0.73 -12.49 -11.13
C PHE A 293 0.69 -12.08 -9.66
N ILE A 294 1.86 -11.66 -9.15
CA ILE A 294 2.03 -11.14 -7.79
C ILE A 294 2.52 -9.70 -7.89
N THR A 295 1.90 -8.81 -7.12
CA THR A 295 2.29 -7.41 -6.98
C THR A 295 2.75 -7.11 -5.55
N VAL A 296 3.32 -5.93 -5.38
CA VAL A 296 3.58 -5.31 -4.09
C VAL A 296 2.59 -4.17 -3.91
N GLU A 297 1.79 -4.24 -2.86
CA GLU A 297 0.66 -3.34 -2.59
C GLU A 297 0.92 -2.48 -1.35
N LEU A 298 0.32 -1.29 -1.35
CA LEU A 298 0.31 -0.42 -0.17
C LEU A 298 -0.74 -0.91 0.81
N VAL A 299 -0.35 -1.19 2.05
CA VAL A 299 -1.28 -1.64 3.11
C VAL A 299 -2.38 -0.62 3.43
N GLU A 300 -2.12 0.67 3.16
CA GLU A 300 -3.07 1.76 3.43
C GLU A 300 -3.97 2.11 2.24
N ASP A 301 -3.73 1.53 1.06
CA ASP A 301 -4.62 1.74 -0.09
C ASP A 301 -5.80 0.77 0.03
N ASP A 302 -7.03 1.31 0.02
CA ASP A 302 -8.27 0.53 0.07
C ASP A 302 -8.85 0.28 -1.34
N ASP A 303 -8.13 0.64 -2.41
CA ASP A 303 -8.45 0.18 -3.77
C ASP A 303 -7.93 -1.23 -4.03
N ASP A 304 -8.65 -2.16 -3.44
CA ASP A 304 -8.39 -3.59 -3.50
C ASP A 304 -8.54 -4.21 -4.91
N LEU A 305 -9.15 -3.52 -5.87
CA LEU A 305 -9.46 -4.11 -7.19
C LEU A 305 -8.42 -3.77 -8.26
N THR A 306 -7.54 -2.82 -7.99
CA THR A 306 -6.57 -2.32 -8.96
C THR A 306 -5.16 -2.73 -8.54
N PRO A 307 -4.55 -3.74 -9.18
CA PRO A 307 -3.19 -4.15 -8.84
C PRO A 307 -2.19 -3.04 -9.13
N SER A 308 -1.22 -2.85 -8.23
CA SER A 308 -0.19 -1.83 -8.38
C SER A 308 0.74 -2.05 -9.57
N SER A 309 1.46 -0.98 -9.89
CA SER A 309 2.53 -0.98 -10.91
C SER A 309 3.72 -1.86 -10.55
N VAL A 310 3.88 -2.25 -9.28
CA VAL A 310 5.03 -3.05 -8.80
C VAL A 310 4.70 -4.54 -8.94
N ARG A 311 4.60 -5.01 -10.18
CA ARG A 311 4.44 -6.44 -10.49
C ARG A 311 5.78 -7.15 -10.42
N VAL A 312 5.86 -8.22 -9.64
CA VAL A 312 7.10 -8.96 -9.35
C VAL A 312 7.21 -10.23 -10.18
N LEU A 313 6.17 -11.06 -10.14
CA LEU A 313 6.11 -12.38 -10.78
C LEU A 313 4.85 -12.49 -11.63
N THR A 314 4.91 -13.21 -12.75
CA THR A 314 3.76 -13.48 -13.62
C THR A 314 3.90 -14.76 -14.43
N ALA A 315 2.79 -15.42 -14.74
CA ALA A 315 2.73 -16.41 -15.81
C ALA A 315 1.33 -16.50 -16.42
N ASN A 316 1.26 -16.99 -17.66
CA ASN A 316 0.00 -17.37 -18.27
C ASN A 316 -0.33 -18.81 -17.87
N VAL A 317 -1.62 -19.11 -17.69
CA VAL A 317 -2.14 -20.44 -17.40
C VAL A 317 -2.37 -21.19 -18.72
N PRO A 318 -1.61 -22.25 -19.03
CA PRO A 318 -1.89 -23.08 -20.20
C PRO A 318 -3.20 -23.87 -20.02
N SER A 319 -3.85 -24.22 -21.12
CA SER A 319 -5.03 -25.12 -21.09
C SER A 319 -4.66 -26.50 -20.52
N GLY A 320 -5.48 -27.03 -19.60
CA GLY A 320 -5.29 -28.37 -19.02
C GLY A 320 -4.06 -28.50 -18.12
N SER A 321 -3.83 -27.50 -17.26
CA SER A 321 -2.67 -27.44 -16.35
C SER A 321 -2.98 -27.94 -14.94
N ASP A 322 -4.11 -28.60 -14.76
CA ASP A 322 -4.69 -28.97 -13.47
C ASP A 322 -3.68 -29.81 -12.68
N GLY A 323 -3.38 -29.37 -11.45
CA GLY A 323 -2.40 -29.96 -10.55
C GLY A 323 -0.94 -29.89 -11.00
N THR A 324 -0.64 -29.37 -12.20
CA THR A 324 0.73 -29.29 -12.73
C THR A 324 1.39 -27.97 -12.31
N PRO A 325 2.60 -28.00 -11.71
CA PRO A 325 3.31 -26.77 -11.36
C PRO A 325 3.65 -25.91 -12.58
N ILE A 326 3.20 -24.65 -12.55
CA ILE A 326 3.50 -23.62 -13.54
C ILE A 326 4.53 -22.67 -12.94
N THR A 327 5.63 -22.43 -13.67
CA THR A 327 6.69 -21.53 -13.22
C THR A 327 6.33 -20.06 -13.47
N LEU A 328 6.40 -19.26 -12.41
CA LEU A 328 6.31 -17.80 -12.49
C LEU A 328 7.59 -17.21 -13.06
N GLN A 329 7.43 -16.30 -14.01
CA GLN A 329 8.52 -15.51 -14.57
C GLN A 329 8.62 -14.18 -13.85
N ARG A 330 9.84 -13.73 -13.57
CA ARG A 330 10.09 -12.38 -13.06
C ARG A 330 9.72 -11.34 -14.13
N VAL A 331 9.01 -10.31 -13.73
CA VAL A 331 8.70 -9.17 -14.61
C VAL A 331 9.98 -8.41 -14.92
N SER A 332 10.24 -8.18 -16.22
CA SER A 332 11.40 -7.43 -16.68
C SER A 332 11.06 -6.65 -17.97
N PRO A 333 11.39 -5.34 -18.05
CA PRO A 333 11.96 -4.52 -16.96
C PRO A 333 10.95 -4.31 -15.83
N MET A 334 11.45 -4.09 -14.61
CA MET A 334 10.62 -3.62 -13.50
C MET A 334 10.44 -2.10 -13.60
N LEU A 335 9.52 -1.55 -12.80
CA LEU A 335 9.30 -0.11 -12.68
C LEU A 335 10.63 0.61 -12.43
N SER A 336 10.94 1.57 -13.31
CA SER A 336 12.19 2.31 -13.33
C SER A 336 12.02 3.61 -14.13
N GLY A 337 13.01 4.49 -14.06
CA GLY A 337 12.97 5.73 -14.81
C GLY A 337 14.26 6.53 -14.72
N THR A 338 14.20 7.79 -15.12
CA THR A 338 15.29 8.75 -14.98
C THR A 338 14.78 10.06 -14.38
N ALA A 339 15.64 10.76 -13.65
CA ALA A 339 15.37 12.11 -13.20
C ALA A 339 16.58 13.00 -13.49
N THR A 340 16.35 14.14 -14.14
CA THR A 340 17.43 15.03 -14.58
C THR A 340 17.21 16.45 -14.06
N LEU A 341 18.23 16.99 -13.39
CA LEU A 341 18.27 18.37 -12.92
C LEU A 341 18.35 19.33 -14.12
N ASN A 342 17.47 20.32 -14.14
CA ASN A 342 17.37 21.37 -15.15
C ASN A 342 17.41 22.77 -14.53
#